data_AF-A0A3P9DK23-F1
#
_entry.id   AF-A0A3P9DK23-F1
#
_cell.length_a   1.000
_cell.length_b   1.000
_cell.length_c   1.000
_cell.angle_alpha   90.00
_cell.angle_beta   90.00
_cell.angle_gamma   90.00
#
_symmetry.space_group_name_H-M   'P 1'
#
loop_
_entity.id
_entity.type
_entity.pdbx_description
1 polymer ?
#
loop_
_entity_poly.entity_id
_entity_poly.type
_entity_poly.pdbx_seq_one_letter_code
_entity_poly.pdbx_strand_id
1 'polypeptide(L)'
;MVCINITAVLSSVFDGFEMYMMSRCNFNSTDPKDIEYIRSYYFRKVEFTRFDSSVGKFVGYTEYGVKNAEAWNNQPGQLARMRAKKETYCHNNIGVDYSAVLSKSAKPYVKLHSMITPSSHHPAMLVCSVYDFYPSKIKVSWLRDGKEITSDVTSTEEMADGDWYYQTHSHLEYTPRSGEKISCVVEHASLKEPLKTDWDPSSSMPESERNKLAIGASGLILGLILSLAGFIYYKRKSRVLISNHSI
;
A
#
# COMPACT_ATOMS: atom_id res chain seq x y z
N MET A 1 -13.22 -7.27 -10.84
CA MET A 1 -13.02 -6.55 -12.11
C MET A 1 -11.62 -5.96 -12.12
N VAL A 2 -10.71 -6.60 -12.86
CA VAL A 2 -9.34 -6.12 -13.08
C VAL A 2 -9.30 -5.81 -14.57
N CYS A 3 -9.35 -4.51 -14.92
CA CYS A 3 -9.17 -4.09 -16.31
C CYS A 3 -7.68 -3.89 -16.53
N ILE A 4 -7.02 -4.86 -17.17
CA ILE A 4 -5.62 -4.71 -17.55
C ILE A 4 -5.57 -4.26 -19.00
N ASN A 5 -4.94 -3.11 -19.24
CA ASN A 5 -4.79 -2.50 -20.55
C ASN A 5 -3.38 -2.78 -21.08
N ILE A 6 -3.23 -3.62 -22.10
CA ILE A 6 -1.95 -3.74 -22.82
C ILE A 6 -1.77 -2.48 -23.65
N THR A 7 -0.95 -1.54 -23.19
CA THR A 7 -0.86 -0.22 -23.79
C THR A 7 0.44 -0.05 -24.56
N ALA A 8 0.37 0.04 -25.89
CA ALA A 8 1.50 0.44 -26.72
C ALA A 8 1.30 1.88 -27.21
N VAL A 9 2.21 2.78 -26.82
CA VAL A 9 2.23 4.18 -27.22
C VAL A 9 3.32 4.40 -28.27
N LEU A 10 2.95 4.93 -29.44
CA LEU A 10 3.91 5.43 -30.43
C LEU A 10 3.70 6.94 -30.56
N SER A 11 4.70 7.73 -30.19
CA SER A 11 4.66 9.20 -30.25
C SER A 11 5.62 9.75 -31.29
N SER A 12 5.21 10.83 -31.96
CA SER A 12 6.08 11.69 -32.76
C SER A 12 5.94 13.12 -32.25
N VAL A 13 7.09 13.76 -32.02
CA VAL A 13 7.17 15.16 -31.58
C VAL A 13 7.84 15.95 -32.69
N PHE A 14 7.10 16.88 -33.28
CA PHE A 14 7.64 17.84 -34.24
C PHE A 14 7.27 19.25 -33.77
N ASP A 15 8.27 20.09 -33.53
CA ASP A 15 8.09 21.51 -33.21
C ASP A 15 7.14 21.78 -32.02
N GLY A 16 7.17 20.90 -31.00
CA GLY A 16 6.30 20.98 -29.81
C GLY A 16 4.88 20.45 -30.00
N PHE A 17 4.53 19.95 -31.19
CA PHE A 17 3.28 19.23 -31.43
C PHE A 17 3.46 17.74 -31.20
N GLU A 18 2.69 17.20 -30.27
CA GLU A 18 2.69 15.78 -29.92
C GLU A 18 1.50 15.07 -30.57
N MET A 19 1.81 14.10 -31.43
CA MET A 19 0.86 13.11 -31.91
C MET A 19 1.25 11.75 -31.36
N TYR A 20 0.30 11.01 -30.82
CA TYR A 20 0.55 9.64 -30.40
C TYR A 20 -0.63 8.72 -30.64
N MET A 21 -0.31 7.43 -30.79
CA MET A 21 -1.30 6.36 -30.93
C MET A 21 -1.21 5.43 -29.75
N MET A 22 -2.35 5.00 -29.24
CA MET A 22 -2.44 4.07 -28.14
C MET A 22 -3.21 2.83 -28.58
N SER A 23 -2.55 1.68 -28.63
CA SER A 23 -3.22 0.38 -28.80
C SER A 23 -3.48 -0.23 -27.42
N ARG A 24 -4.71 -0.68 -27.17
CA ARG A 24 -5.19 -1.30 -25.94
C ARG A 24 -5.83 -2.64 -26.23
N CYS A 25 -5.64 -3.57 -25.30
CA CYS A 25 -6.38 -4.82 -25.24
C CYS A 25 -7.10 -4.87 -23.90
N ASN A 26 -8.42 -4.80 -23.91
CA ASN A 26 -9.24 -4.80 -22.70
C ASN A 26 -9.86 -6.18 -22.52
N PHE A 27 -9.68 -6.77 -21.33
CA PHE A 27 -10.25 -8.06 -20.98
C PHE A 27 -10.46 -8.12 -19.46
N ASN A 28 -11.36 -8.99 -19.01
CA ASN A 28 -11.74 -9.13 -17.59
C ASN A 28 -11.76 -10.61 -17.13
N SER A 29 -11.23 -11.53 -17.94
CA SER A 29 -11.26 -12.97 -17.69
C SER A 29 -9.92 -13.62 -18.04
N THR A 30 -9.62 -14.74 -17.37
CA THR A 30 -8.54 -15.68 -17.68
C THR A 30 -8.69 -16.33 -19.05
N ASP A 31 -9.92 -16.42 -19.54
CA ASP A 31 -10.24 -16.85 -20.90
C ASP A 31 -10.70 -15.62 -21.70
N PRO A 32 -9.79 -14.93 -22.41
CA PRO A 32 -10.04 -13.61 -22.99
C PRO A 32 -10.89 -13.67 -24.28
N LYS A 33 -11.94 -14.49 -24.32
CA LYS A 33 -12.86 -14.59 -25.49
C LYS A 33 -13.47 -13.24 -25.88
N ASP A 34 -13.79 -12.44 -24.87
CA ASP A 34 -14.36 -11.11 -25.02
C ASP A 34 -13.29 -10.00 -25.02
N ILE A 35 -12.03 -10.32 -25.34
CA ILE A 35 -10.99 -9.29 -25.44
C ILE A 35 -11.33 -8.28 -26.52
N GLU A 36 -11.17 -7.01 -26.20
CA GLU A 36 -11.44 -5.90 -27.10
C GLU A 36 -10.11 -5.25 -27.49
N TYR A 37 -9.91 -5.12 -28.80
CA TYR A 37 -8.81 -4.32 -29.33
C TYR A 37 -9.29 -2.90 -29.60
N ILE A 38 -8.63 -1.93 -28.99
CA ILE A 38 -8.90 -0.51 -29.17
C ILE A 38 -7.64 0.17 -29.69
N ARG A 39 -7.75 0.96 -30.75
CA ARG A 39 -6.66 1.85 -31.21
C ARG A 39 -7.12 3.28 -31.26
N SER A 40 -6.55 4.10 -30.39
CA SER A 40 -6.86 5.51 -30.22
C SER A 40 -5.77 6.39 -30.79
N TYR A 41 -6.15 7.49 -31.42
CA TYR A 41 -5.24 8.47 -32.01
C TYR A 41 -5.44 9.80 -31.30
N TYR A 42 -4.34 10.37 -30.81
CA TYR A 42 -4.31 11.58 -30.02
C TYR A 42 -3.47 12.66 -30.68
N PHE A 43 -3.91 13.89 -30.54
CA PHE A 43 -3.14 15.08 -30.84
C PHE A 43 -3.25 16.03 -29.66
N ARG A 44 -2.11 16.43 -29.06
CA ARG A 44 -2.09 17.27 -27.85
C ARG A 44 -3.04 16.75 -26.75
N LYS A 45 -3.03 15.43 -26.52
CA LYS A 45 -3.89 14.69 -25.56
C LYS A 45 -5.39 14.65 -25.88
N VAL A 46 -5.83 15.26 -26.98
CA VAL A 46 -7.22 15.16 -27.46
C VAL A 46 -7.33 13.95 -28.37
N GLU A 47 -8.19 13.00 -28.00
CA GLU A 47 -8.51 11.86 -28.87
C GLU A 47 -9.33 12.34 -30.05
N PHE A 48 -8.82 12.18 -31.27
CA PHE A 48 -9.54 12.61 -32.46
C PHE A 48 -10.23 11.43 -33.17
N THR A 49 -9.62 10.24 -33.21
CA THR A 49 -10.22 9.06 -33.86
C THR A 49 -9.89 7.80 -33.06
N ARG A 50 -10.84 6.85 -33.00
CA ARG A 50 -10.66 5.52 -32.37
C ARG A 50 -11.16 4.42 -33.29
N PHE A 51 -10.43 3.32 -33.38
CA PHE A 51 -10.99 2.02 -33.78
C PHE A 51 -11.30 1.21 -32.53
N ASP A 52 -12.47 0.57 -32.52
CA ASP A 52 -12.87 -0.35 -31.47
C ASP A 52 -13.34 -1.66 -32.12
N SER A 53 -12.81 -2.80 -31.67
CA SER A 53 -13.21 -4.11 -32.23
C SER A 53 -14.66 -4.48 -31.93
N SER A 54 -15.24 -3.98 -30.84
CA SER A 54 -16.67 -4.18 -30.52
C SER A 54 -17.58 -3.44 -31.51
N VAL A 55 -17.14 -2.27 -31.98
CA VAL A 55 -17.84 -1.46 -33.00
C VAL A 55 -17.48 -1.90 -34.42
N GLY A 56 -16.27 -2.44 -34.61
CA GLY A 56 -15.76 -2.97 -35.86
C GLY A 56 -15.40 -1.91 -36.91
N LYS A 57 -15.29 -0.63 -36.52
CA LYS A 57 -14.93 0.50 -37.41
C LYS A 57 -14.32 1.67 -36.65
N PHE A 58 -13.79 2.65 -37.39
CA PHE A 58 -13.31 3.90 -36.84
C PHE A 58 -14.47 4.85 -36.50
N VAL A 59 -14.34 5.56 -35.38
CA VAL A 59 -15.23 6.62 -34.91
C VAL A 59 -14.41 7.87 -34.64
N GLY A 60 -14.86 9.02 -35.16
CA GLY A 60 -14.26 10.33 -34.90
C GLY A 60 -14.91 11.04 -33.71
N TYR A 61 -14.11 11.74 -32.91
CA TYR A 61 -14.55 12.50 -31.73
C TYR A 61 -14.34 14.01 -31.87
N THR A 62 -13.72 14.43 -32.99
CA THR A 62 -13.53 15.83 -33.38
C THR A 62 -13.92 15.98 -34.85
N GLU A 63 -14.15 17.20 -35.32
CA GLU A 63 -14.47 17.44 -36.74
C GLU A 63 -13.40 16.85 -37.68
N TYR A 64 -12.12 17.06 -37.36
CA TYR A 64 -11.00 16.44 -38.06
C TYR A 64 -11.04 14.91 -37.98
N GLY A 65 -11.34 14.38 -36.80
CA GLY A 65 -11.43 12.95 -36.55
C GLY A 65 -12.56 12.25 -37.28
N VAL A 66 -13.70 12.92 -37.51
CA VAL A 66 -14.83 12.40 -38.28
C VAL A 66 -14.44 12.23 -39.74
N LYS A 67 -13.81 13.25 -40.35
CA LYS A 67 -13.30 13.17 -41.73
C LYS A 67 -12.29 12.03 -41.91
N ASN A 68 -11.39 11.84 -40.94
CA ASN A 68 -10.45 10.72 -40.94
C ASN A 68 -11.13 9.36 -40.78
N ALA A 69 -12.11 9.25 -39.87
CA ALA A 69 -12.84 8.00 -39.66
C ALA A 69 -13.60 7.58 -40.92
N GLU A 70 -14.27 8.52 -41.61
CA GLU A 70 -14.93 8.27 -42.89
C GLU A 70 -13.94 7.77 -43.95
N ALA A 71 -12.82 8.47 -44.13
CA ALA A 71 -11.80 8.08 -45.10
C ALA A 71 -11.22 6.69 -44.83
N TRP A 72 -10.91 6.36 -43.57
CA TRP A 72 -10.33 5.06 -43.19
C TRP A 72 -11.34 3.92 -43.23
N ASN A 73 -12.62 4.20 -42.90
CA ASN A 73 -13.69 3.20 -43.01
C ASN A 73 -13.98 2.84 -44.47
N ASN A 74 -13.74 3.76 -45.41
CA ASN A 74 -13.89 3.52 -46.85
C ASN A 74 -12.68 2.82 -47.50
N GLN A 75 -11.70 2.36 -46.70
CA GLN A 75 -10.57 1.57 -47.16
C GLN A 75 -10.67 0.12 -46.66
N PRO A 76 -11.20 -0.82 -47.47
CA PRO A 76 -11.49 -2.19 -47.01
C PRO A 76 -10.28 -2.93 -46.44
N GLY A 77 -9.09 -2.77 -47.05
CA GLY A 77 -7.87 -3.40 -46.58
C GLY A 77 -7.42 -2.89 -45.21
N GLN A 78 -7.52 -1.58 -44.96
CA GLN A 78 -7.20 -0.99 -43.67
C GLN A 78 -8.18 -1.47 -42.59
N LEU A 79 -9.48 -1.43 -42.88
CA LEU A 79 -10.52 -1.82 -41.95
C LEU A 79 -10.45 -3.32 -41.60
N ALA A 80 -10.21 -4.18 -42.59
CA ALA A 80 -9.99 -5.61 -42.37
C ALA A 80 -8.75 -5.87 -41.49
N ARG A 81 -7.63 -5.18 -41.75
CA ARG A 81 -6.42 -5.28 -40.93
C ARG A 81 -6.67 -4.87 -39.49
N MET A 82 -7.46 -3.83 -39.25
CA MET A 82 -7.80 -3.37 -37.90
C MET A 82 -8.71 -4.36 -37.17
N ARG A 83 -9.72 -4.92 -37.86
CA ARG A 83 -10.57 -5.98 -37.28
C ARG A 83 -9.75 -7.22 -36.88
N ALA A 84 -8.74 -7.58 -37.67
CA ALA A 84 -7.85 -8.69 -37.38
C ALA A 84 -6.88 -8.44 -36.19
N LYS A 85 -6.77 -7.21 -35.67
CA LYS A 85 -5.85 -6.92 -34.55
C LYS A 85 -6.30 -7.50 -33.21
N LYS A 86 -7.60 -7.76 -33.02
CA LYS A 86 -8.07 -8.52 -31.85
C LYS A 86 -7.33 -9.86 -31.74
N GLU A 87 -7.29 -10.63 -32.83
CA GLU A 87 -6.60 -11.93 -32.87
C GLU A 87 -5.08 -11.77 -32.94
N THR A 88 -4.60 -11.03 -33.95
CA THR A 88 -3.17 -10.99 -34.29
C THR A 88 -2.31 -10.18 -33.31
N TYR A 89 -2.92 -9.33 -32.49
CA TYR A 89 -2.20 -8.53 -31.49
C TYR A 89 -2.64 -8.90 -30.07
N CYS A 90 -3.93 -8.80 -29.73
CA CYS A 90 -4.33 -9.06 -28.35
C CYS A 90 -4.18 -10.55 -27.98
N HIS A 91 -4.83 -11.46 -28.70
CA HIS A 91 -4.70 -12.90 -28.40
C HIS A 91 -3.26 -13.41 -28.57
N ASN A 92 -2.49 -12.85 -29.51
CA ASN A 92 -1.10 -13.24 -29.69
C ASN A 92 -0.18 -12.85 -28.50
N ASN A 93 -0.45 -11.71 -27.85
CA ASN A 93 0.42 -11.21 -26.76
C ASN A 93 -0.12 -11.50 -25.36
N ILE A 94 -1.42 -11.72 -25.20
CA ILE A 94 -2.07 -11.85 -23.89
C ILE A 94 -1.48 -12.95 -23.01
N GLY A 95 -1.00 -14.06 -23.60
CA GLY A 95 -0.37 -15.14 -22.85
C GLY A 95 0.92 -14.71 -22.13
N VAL A 96 1.72 -13.87 -22.78
CA VAL A 96 2.95 -13.29 -22.20
C VAL A 96 2.56 -12.40 -21.02
N ASP A 97 1.60 -11.49 -21.21
CA ASP A 97 1.15 -10.57 -20.17
C ASP A 97 0.50 -11.31 -18.99
N TYR A 98 -0.22 -12.41 -19.25
CA TYR A 98 -0.77 -13.27 -18.21
C TYR A 98 0.32 -13.84 -17.31
N SER A 99 1.37 -14.38 -17.92
CA SER A 99 2.49 -14.98 -17.20
C SER A 99 3.34 -13.94 -16.47
N ALA A 100 3.50 -12.75 -17.04
CA ALA A 100 4.38 -11.71 -16.51
C ALA A 100 3.72 -10.83 -15.44
N VAL A 101 2.42 -10.57 -15.56
CA VAL A 101 1.72 -9.52 -14.77
C VAL A 101 0.56 -10.09 -13.95
N LEU A 102 -0.28 -10.94 -14.52
CA LEU A 102 -1.52 -11.40 -13.86
C LEU A 102 -1.32 -12.54 -12.87
N SER A 103 -0.41 -13.46 -13.18
CA SER A 103 -0.10 -14.59 -12.30
C SER A 103 0.83 -14.21 -11.14
N LYS A 104 1.41 -13.01 -11.18
CA LYS A 104 2.32 -12.53 -10.15
C LYS A 104 1.54 -11.91 -9.01
N SER A 105 1.99 -12.21 -7.80
CA SER A 105 1.52 -11.57 -6.59
C SER A 105 2.67 -11.47 -5.60
N ALA A 106 2.68 -10.40 -4.82
CA ALA A 106 3.68 -10.16 -3.80
C ALA A 106 3.01 -9.87 -2.47
N LYS A 107 3.54 -10.48 -1.42
CA LYS A 107 2.98 -10.36 -0.07
C LYS A 107 3.39 -9.03 0.55
N PRO A 108 2.44 -8.28 1.12
CA PRO A 108 2.78 -7.09 1.88
C PRO A 108 3.63 -7.43 3.10
N TYR A 109 4.41 -6.46 3.54
CA TYR A 109 4.85 -6.39 4.93
C TYR A 109 4.31 -5.13 5.60
N VAL A 110 4.22 -5.18 6.93
CA VAL A 110 3.61 -4.13 7.75
C VAL A 110 4.64 -3.52 8.68
N LYS A 111 4.67 -2.20 8.76
CA LYS A 111 5.37 -1.44 9.79
C LYS A 111 4.35 -0.64 10.60
N LEU A 112 4.22 -1.01 11.87
CA LEU A 112 3.45 -0.24 12.85
C LEU A 112 4.37 0.74 13.58
N HIS A 113 3.93 1.99 13.66
CA HIS A 113 4.61 3.02 14.45
C HIS A 113 3.59 4.02 15.00
N SER A 114 3.98 4.73 16.05
CA SER A 114 3.20 5.86 16.55
C SER A 114 3.75 7.17 16.00
N MET A 115 2.86 8.15 15.89
CA MET A 115 3.23 9.53 15.58
C MET A 115 2.57 10.46 16.60
N ILE A 116 3.38 11.33 17.22
CA ILE A 116 2.89 12.42 18.05
C ILE A 116 2.71 13.61 17.12
N THR A 117 1.48 14.11 16.98
CA THR A 117 1.24 15.32 16.22
C THR A 117 1.74 16.53 17.03
N PRO A 118 2.41 17.52 16.40
CA PRO A 118 2.97 18.67 17.12
C PRO A 118 1.92 19.55 17.82
N SER A 119 0.64 19.42 17.46
CA SER A 119 -0.46 20.14 18.10
C SER A 119 -0.95 19.37 19.33
N SER A 120 -0.98 20.02 20.48
CA SER A 120 -1.47 19.50 21.78
C SER A 120 -2.95 19.08 21.83
N HIS A 121 -3.67 19.14 20.72
CA HIS A 121 -5.11 18.93 20.65
C HIS A 121 -5.54 17.65 19.90
N HIS A 122 -4.63 17.00 19.18
CA HIS A 122 -4.96 15.75 18.48
C HIS A 122 -4.50 14.54 19.31
N PRO A 123 -5.30 13.46 19.37
CA PRO A 123 -4.90 12.21 20.00
C PRO A 123 -3.60 11.67 19.42
N ALA A 124 -2.91 10.79 20.16
CA ALA A 124 -1.80 10.03 19.59
C ALA A 124 -2.32 9.23 18.38
N MET A 125 -1.51 9.09 17.33
CA MET A 125 -1.88 8.32 16.14
C MET A 125 -1.03 7.06 16.04
N LEU A 126 -1.67 5.94 15.69
CA LEU A 126 -0.99 4.76 15.17
C LEU A 126 -1.05 4.75 13.66
N VAL A 127 0.07 4.39 13.04
CA VAL A 127 0.20 4.29 11.60
C VAL A 127 0.55 2.85 11.24
N CYS A 128 -0.32 2.22 10.46
CA CYS A 128 -0.07 0.95 9.80
C CYS A 128 0.36 1.22 8.36
N SER A 129 1.67 1.14 8.13
CA SER A 129 2.23 1.28 6.78
C SER A 129 2.41 -0.09 6.16
N VAL A 130 1.86 -0.27 4.97
CA VAL A 130 1.85 -1.54 4.24
C VAL A 130 2.57 -1.32 2.91
N TYR A 131 3.58 -2.15 2.63
CA TYR A 131 4.53 -1.93 1.54
C TYR A 131 4.72 -3.17 0.67
N ASP A 132 5.33 -2.96 -0.50
CA ASP A 132 5.88 -3.95 -1.43
C ASP A 132 4.86 -5.04 -1.85
N PHE A 133 3.59 -4.66 -1.98
CA PHE A 133 2.53 -5.59 -2.36
C PHE A 133 2.07 -5.42 -3.80
N TYR A 134 1.57 -6.51 -4.37
CA TYR A 134 0.99 -6.53 -5.71
C TYR A 134 -0.03 -7.67 -5.83
N PRO A 135 -1.22 -7.46 -6.41
CA PRO A 135 -1.71 -6.26 -7.11
C PRO A 135 -2.13 -5.13 -6.16
N SER A 136 -2.51 -3.96 -6.70
CA SER A 136 -2.84 -2.77 -5.87
C SER A 136 -4.05 -2.93 -4.95
N LYS A 137 -4.98 -3.83 -5.25
CA LYS A 137 -6.20 -3.97 -4.44
C LYS A 137 -5.88 -4.61 -3.10
N ILE A 138 -6.07 -3.85 -2.03
CA ILE A 138 -5.80 -4.26 -0.67
C ILE A 138 -6.90 -3.76 0.27
N LYS A 139 -7.09 -4.44 1.41
CA LYS A 139 -7.92 -3.94 2.49
C LYS A 139 -7.10 -3.91 3.77
N VAL A 140 -7.05 -2.75 4.41
CA VAL A 140 -6.38 -2.52 5.68
C VAL A 140 -7.43 -2.11 6.70
N SER A 141 -7.51 -2.82 7.82
CA SER A 141 -8.44 -2.53 8.92
C SER A 141 -7.74 -2.60 10.27
N TRP A 142 -8.41 -2.06 11.29
CA TRP A 142 -7.92 -2.04 12.67
C TRP A 142 -8.82 -2.89 13.56
N LEU A 143 -8.20 -3.61 14.49
CA LEU A 143 -8.90 -4.29 15.57
C LEU A 143 -8.49 -3.68 16.91
N ARG A 144 -9.44 -3.51 17.83
CA ARG A 144 -9.21 -3.29 19.26
C ARG A 144 -9.90 -4.39 20.05
N ASP A 145 -9.11 -5.13 20.83
CA ASP A 145 -9.55 -6.28 21.63
C ASP A 145 -10.33 -7.31 20.78
N GLY A 146 -9.90 -7.48 19.53
CA GLY A 146 -10.51 -8.40 18.57
C GLY A 146 -11.75 -7.89 17.84
N LYS A 147 -12.23 -6.66 18.14
CA LYS A 147 -13.35 -6.04 17.44
C LYS A 147 -12.86 -5.02 16.41
N GLU A 148 -13.47 -5.02 15.23
CA GLU A 148 -13.13 -4.08 14.16
C GLU A 148 -13.49 -2.64 14.55
N ILE A 149 -12.57 -1.73 14.24
CA ILE A 149 -12.73 -0.28 14.44
C ILE A 149 -12.84 0.37 13.07
N THR A 150 -13.89 1.16 12.89
CA THR A 150 -14.11 1.96 11.69
C THR A 150 -14.18 3.46 11.97
N SER A 151 -14.43 3.87 13.22
CA SER A 151 -14.35 5.28 13.62
C SER A 151 -12.89 5.71 13.73
N ASP A 152 -12.61 6.97 13.42
CA ASP A 152 -11.31 7.59 13.65
C ASP A 152 -10.15 6.90 12.88
N VAL A 153 -10.51 6.17 11.83
CA VAL A 153 -9.60 5.54 10.87
C VAL A 153 -9.59 6.36 9.58
N THR A 154 -8.39 6.69 9.11
CA THR A 154 -8.18 7.29 7.78
C THR A 154 -7.12 6.51 7.03
N SER A 155 -7.22 6.44 5.71
CA SER A 155 -6.24 5.72 4.87
C SER A 155 -5.86 6.55 3.66
N THR A 156 -4.60 6.42 3.24
CA THR A 156 -4.15 6.97 1.96
C THR A 156 -4.69 6.12 0.81
N GLU A 157 -4.81 6.72 -0.38
CA GLU A 157 -4.98 5.95 -1.61
C GLU A 157 -3.76 5.02 -1.82
N GLU A 158 -3.94 3.97 -2.62
CA GLU A 158 -2.85 3.07 -2.98
C GLU A 158 -1.86 3.77 -3.92
N MET A 159 -0.62 3.87 -3.48
CA MET A 159 0.44 4.57 -4.20
C MET A 159 1.32 3.54 -4.91
N ALA A 160 1.61 3.77 -6.19
CA ALA A 160 2.55 2.94 -6.94
C ALA A 160 3.99 3.41 -6.68
N ASP A 161 4.88 2.47 -6.37
CA ASP A 161 6.27 2.75 -6.00
C ASP A 161 7.17 3.00 -7.23
N GLY A 162 6.65 2.69 -8.42
CA GLY A 162 7.37 2.83 -9.70
C GLY A 162 8.21 1.62 -10.11
N ASP A 163 8.18 0.55 -9.30
CA ASP A 163 8.92 -0.70 -9.49
C ASP A 163 8.01 -1.94 -9.53
N TRP A 164 6.73 -1.73 -9.90
CA TRP A 164 5.62 -2.69 -9.93
C TRP A 164 4.93 -2.96 -8.59
N TYR A 165 5.44 -2.45 -7.47
CA TYR A 165 4.80 -2.60 -6.17
C TYR A 165 3.98 -1.38 -5.77
N TYR A 166 3.20 -1.57 -4.71
CA TYR A 166 2.33 -0.57 -4.13
C TYR A 166 2.55 -0.46 -2.62
N GLN A 167 2.20 0.71 -2.10
CA GLN A 167 2.14 1.00 -0.69
C GLN A 167 0.85 1.74 -0.30
N THR A 168 0.44 1.59 0.96
CA THR A 168 -0.68 2.35 1.56
C THR A 168 -0.47 2.51 3.06
N HIS A 169 -1.03 3.58 3.64
CA HIS A 169 -0.92 3.89 5.05
C HIS A 169 -2.31 4.09 5.65
N SER A 170 -2.62 3.34 6.70
CA SER A 170 -3.80 3.54 7.51
C SER A 170 -3.41 4.17 8.85
N HIS A 171 -4.20 5.13 9.29
CA HIS A 171 -4.00 5.91 10.51
C HIS A 171 -5.19 5.69 11.42
N LEU A 172 -4.91 5.46 12.70
CA LEU A 172 -5.91 5.34 13.75
C LEU A 172 -5.61 6.40 14.82
N GLU A 173 -6.54 7.34 15.02
CA GLU A 173 -6.50 8.16 16.22
C GLU A 173 -6.84 7.28 17.43
N TYR A 174 -5.94 7.27 18.41
CA TYR A 174 -6.11 6.40 19.57
C TYR A 174 -5.78 7.12 20.88
N THR A 175 -6.52 6.73 21.90
CA THR A 175 -6.22 7.09 23.28
C THR A 175 -5.81 5.80 24.00
N PRO A 176 -4.55 5.68 24.46
CA PRO A 176 -4.06 4.46 25.10
C PRO A 176 -4.91 4.02 26.29
N ARG A 177 -5.25 2.73 26.36
CA ARG A 177 -5.94 2.07 27.47
C ARG A 177 -5.06 0.98 28.06
N SER A 178 -5.03 0.88 29.38
CA SER A 178 -4.22 -0.14 30.06
C SER A 178 -4.69 -1.54 29.67
N GLY A 179 -3.78 -2.34 29.11
CA GLY A 179 -4.03 -3.74 28.73
C GLY A 179 -4.82 -3.94 27.45
N GLU A 180 -5.08 -2.89 26.67
CA GLU A 180 -5.75 -3.05 25.36
C GLU A 180 -4.84 -3.74 24.34
N LYS A 181 -5.47 -4.44 23.40
CA LYS A 181 -4.80 -5.05 22.26
C LYS A 181 -5.26 -4.38 20.97
N ILE A 182 -4.39 -3.59 20.37
CA ILE A 182 -4.62 -2.99 19.05
C ILE A 182 -3.86 -3.79 17.99
N SER A 183 -4.49 -4.07 16.86
CA SER A 183 -3.88 -4.77 15.74
C SER A 183 -4.25 -4.11 14.41
N CYS A 184 -3.30 -4.08 13.47
CA CYS A 184 -3.59 -3.82 12.06
C CYS A 184 -3.79 -5.16 11.34
N VAL A 185 -4.80 -5.24 10.48
CA VAL A 185 -5.15 -6.43 9.71
C VAL A 185 -5.15 -6.09 8.23
N VAL A 186 -4.41 -6.88 7.46
CA VAL A 186 -4.25 -6.69 6.02
C VAL A 186 -4.80 -7.90 5.28
N GLU A 187 -5.79 -7.67 4.43
CA GLU A 187 -6.34 -8.64 3.48
C GLU A 187 -5.83 -8.30 2.08
N HIS A 188 -5.21 -9.27 1.42
CA HIS A 188 -4.61 -9.07 0.10
C HIS A 188 -4.61 -10.39 -0.69
N ALA A 189 -4.76 -10.31 -2.02
CA ALA A 189 -4.91 -11.49 -2.89
C ALA A 189 -3.72 -12.46 -2.84
N SER A 190 -2.53 -12.00 -2.43
CA SER A 190 -1.34 -12.84 -2.26
C SER A 190 -1.30 -13.62 -0.93
N LEU A 191 -2.21 -13.32 0.00
CA LEU A 191 -2.26 -13.89 1.33
C LEU A 191 -3.35 -14.97 1.39
N LYS A 192 -3.02 -16.13 1.97
CA LYS A 192 -4.01 -17.19 2.22
C LYS A 192 -4.94 -16.84 3.38
N GLU A 193 -4.42 -16.12 4.36
CA GLU A 193 -5.10 -15.65 5.56
C GLU A 193 -4.69 -14.20 5.81
N PRO A 194 -5.56 -13.38 6.44
CA PRO A 194 -5.24 -11.99 6.73
C PRO A 194 -3.96 -11.84 7.56
N LEU A 195 -3.08 -10.92 7.17
CA LEU A 195 -1.87 -10.59 7.92
C LEU A 195 -2.24 -9.68 9.08
N LYS A 196 -2.20 -10.22 10.30
CA LYS A 196 -2.45 -9.47 11.54
C LYS A 196 -1.13 -9.10 12.21
N THR A 197 -0.94 -7.81 12.45
CA THR A 197 0.22 -7.26 13.17
C THR A 197 -0.27 -6.57 14.43
N ASP A 198 0.20 -7.01 15.59
CA ASP A 198 -0.17 -6.43 16.88
C ASP A 198 0.71 -5.23 17.19
N TRP A 199 0.11 -4.16 17.73
CA TRP A 199 0.83 -2.99 18.22
C TRP A 199 1.56 -3.33 19.51
N ASP A 200 2.88 -3.08 19.52
CA ASP A 200 3.68 -3.12 20.75
C ASP A 200 3.98 -1.66 21.19
N PRO A 201 3.35 -1.16 22.26
CA PRO A 201 3.65 0.16 22.81
C PRO A 201 5.13 0.35 23.16
N SER A 202 5.84 -0.73 23.48
CA SER A 202 7.28 -0.66 23.77
C SER A 202 8.07 -0.23 22.54
N SER A 203 7.61 -0.56 21.32
CA SER A 203 8.29 -0.19 20.07
C SER A 203 8.21 1.31 19.75
N SER A 204 7.30 2.06 20.39
CA SER A 204 7.13 3.50 20.18
C SER A 204 8.16 4.38 20.87
N MET A 205 8.84 3.86 21.90
CA MET A 205 9.79 4.64 22.67
C MET A 205 11.17 4.59 21.98
N PRO A 206 11.80 5.76 21.73
CA PRO A 206 13.18 5.79 21.30
C PRO A 206 14.06 5.00 22.27
N GLU A 207 15.01 4.25 21.75
CA GLU A 207 15.88 3.39 22.56
C GLU A 207 16.56 4.15 23.71
N SER A 208 16.87 5.43 23.48
CA SER A 208 17.44 6.34 24.48
C SER A 208 16.52 6.58 25.69
N GLU A 209 15.21 6.69 25.50
CA GLU A 209 14.25 6.90 26.59
C GLU A 209 14.01 5.61 27.39
N ARG A 210 13.97 4.47 26.68
CA ARG A 210 13.91 3.14 27.31
C ARG A 210 15.12 2.89 28.21
N ASN A 211 16.31 3.21 27.72
CA ASN A 211 17.55 3.04 28.46
C ASN A 211 17.60 3.94 29.69
N LYS A 212 17.11 5.18 29.61
CA LYS A 212 16.99 6.09 30.76
C LYS A 212 16.08 5.52 31.86
N LEU A 213 14.92 4.97 31.49
CA LEU A 213 14.00 4.35 32.45
C LEU A 213 14.60 3.09 33.11
N ALA A 214 15.27 2.23 32.33
CA ALA A 214 15.92 1.04 32.84
C ALA A 214 17.04 1.38 33.85
N ILE A 215 17.90 2.35 33.53
CA ILE A 215 18.98 2.83 34.42
C ILE A 215 18.39 3.41 35.71
N GLY A 216 17.33 4.20 35.61
CA GLY A 216 16.64 4.76 36.78
C GLY A 216 16.09 3.69 37.72
N ALA A 217 15.42 2.68 37.17
CA ALA A 217 14.89 1.56 37.94
C ALA A 217 15.99 0.74 38.62
N SER A 218 17.09 0.44 37.91
CA SER A 218 18.23 -0.28 38.47
C SER A 218 18.90 0.51 39.61
N GLY A 219 19.06 1.82 39.46
CA GLY A 219 19.62 2.69 40.51
C GLY A 219 18.76 2.71 41.78
N LEU A 220 17.44 2.80 41.63
CA LEU A 220 16.49 2.74 42.75
C LEU A 220 16.57 1.42 43.51
N ILE A 221 16.60 0.29 42.79
CA ILE A 221 16.70 -1.05 43.39
C ILE A 221 18.02 -1.19 44.16
N LEU A 222 19.15 -0.79 43.56
CA LEU A 222 20.46 -0.82 44.21
C LEU A 222 20.49 0.06 45.47
N GLY A 223 19.91 1.27 45.40
CA GLY A 223 19.82 2.17 46.54
C GLY A 223 19.01 1.59 47.72
N LEU A 224 17.89 0.93 47.43
CA LEU A 224 17.06 0.27 48.43
C LEU A 224 17.79 -0.91 49.10
N ILE A 225 18.52 -1.71 48.32
CA ILE A 225 19.31 -2.84 48.83
C ILE A 225 20.43 -2.34 49.76
N LEU A 226 21.18 -1.31 49.34
CA LEU A 226 22.26 -0.74 50.14
C LEU A 226 21.74 -0.11 51.44
N SER A 227 20.60 0.58 51.37
CA SER A 227 19.96 1.18 52.55
C SER A 227 19.51 0.11 53.55
N LEU A 228 18.89 -0.97 53.06
CA LEU A 228 18.47 -2.09 53.89
C LEU A 228 19.66 -2.82 54.53
N ALA A 229 20.72 -3.07 53.76
CA ALA A 229 21.95 -3.69 54.26
C ALA A 229 22.62 -2.81 55.33
N GLY A 230 22.71 -1.49 55.09
CA GLY A 230 23.22 -0.52 56.05
C GLY A 230 22.40 -0.48 57.35
N PHE A 231 21.07 -0.52 57.23
CA PHE A 231 20.18 -0.57 58.39
C PHE A 231 20.34 -1.86 59.21
N ILE A 232 20.44 -3.02 58.54
CA ILE A 232 20.69 -4.30 59.20
C ILE A 232 22.05 -4.29 59.93
N TYR A 233 23.09 -3.79 59.26
CA TYR A 233 24.42 -3.65 59.85
C TYR A 233 24.39 -2.75 61.11
N TYR A 234 23.74 -1.58 61.01
CA TYR A 234 23.59 -0.66 62.13
C TYR A 234 22.87 -1.31 63.33
N LYS A 235 21.76 -2.03 63.09
CA LYS A 235 21.05 -2.75 64.14
C LYS A 235 21.90 -3.86 64.77
N ARG A 236 22.69 -4.61 63.98
CA ARG A 236 23.59 -5.65 64.51
C ARG A 236 24.69 -5.04 65.37
N LYS A 237 25.34 -3.97 64.90
CA LYS A 237 26.37 -3.25 65.67
C LYS A 237 25.83 -2.66 66.97
N SER A 238 24.64 -2.07 66.92
CA SER A 238 23.97 -1.51 68.11
C SER A 238 23.66 -2.59 69.15
N ARG A 239 23.23 -3.79 68.75
CA ARG A 239 23.02 -4.92 69.70
C ARG A 239 24.32 -5.39 70.33
N VAL A 240 25.42 -5.46 69.57
CA VAL A 240 26.74 -5.84 70.09
C VAL A 240 27.26 -4.80 71.08
N LEU A 241 27.05 -3.50 70.80
CA LEU A 241 27.44 -2.42 71.71
C LEU A 241 26.61 -2.41 73.01
N ILE A 242 25.31 -2.72 72.94
CA ILE A 242 24.45 -2.84 74.14
C ILE A 242 24.86 -4.05 74.99
N SER A 243 25.23 -5.17 74.37
CA SER A 243 25.68 -6.39 75.08
C SER A 243 27.01 -6.22 75.82
N ASN A 244 27.90 -5.33 75.36
CA ASN A 244 29.19 -5.07 75.99
C ASN A 244 29.13 -4.08 77.15
N HIS A 245 27.98 -3.44 77.39
CA HIS A 245 27.80 -2.45 78.47
C HIS A 245 27.04 -3.02 79.69
N SER A 246 26.61 -4.29 79.62
CA SER A 246 25.83 -4.99 80.65
C SER A 246 26.56 -6.20 81.27
N ILE A 247 27.90 -6.16 81.32
CA ILE A 247 28.77 -7.07 82.10
C ILE A 247 29.48 -6.23 83.16
#